data_AF-A0A5K1FXK5-F1
#
_entry.id   AF-A0A5K1FXK5-F1
#
_cell.length_a   1.000
_cell.length_b   1.000
_cell.length_c   1.000
_cell.angle_alpha   90.00
_cell.angle_beta   90.00
_cell.angle_gamma   90.00
#
_symmetry.space_group_name_H-M   'P 1'
#
loop_
_entity.id
_entity.type
_entity.pdbx_description
1 polymer ?
#
loop_
_entity_poly.entity_id
_entity_poly.type
_entity_poly.pdbx_seq_one_letter_code
_entity_poly.pdbx_strand_id
1 'polypeptide(L)'
;MVTRKRRRRSGEHPLVIDYRSPEDDGWYPVRLRLSGQTLTLRYVGFSSEYNEWFSGTSFRASGELEAFQRRFRRTTVQLQDGQCRQVAEGMTVSALHRNSEGDVTFYDAVVKK
;
A
#
# COMPACT_ATOMS: atom_id res chain seq x y z
N MET A 1 11.54 -34.84 -22.81
CA MET A 1 10.35 -34.01 -22.53
C MET A 1 10.81 -32.73 -21.84
N VAL A 2 10.86 -31.62 -22.58
CA VAL A 2 11.46 -30.36 -22.14
C VAL A 2 10.38 -29.51 -21.45
N THR A 3 10.45 -29.35 -20.13
CA THR A 3 9.67 -28.33 -19.44
C THR A 3 10.53 -27.09 -19.26
N ARG A 4 10.43 -26.18 -20.22
CA ARG A 4 11.11 -24.88 -20.21
C ARG A 4 10.76 -24.11 -18.93
N LYS A 5 11.73 -23.97 -18.03
CA LYS A 5 11.71 -23.02 -16.91
C LYS A 5 11.53 -21.62 -17.52
N ARG A 6 10.34 -21.03 -17.42
CA ARG A 6 10.06 -19.68 -17.92
C ARG A 6 11.03 -18.72 -17.22
N ARG A 7 11.99 -18.18 -17.98
CA ARG A 7 12.82 -17.04 -17.60
C ARG A 7 11.88 -15.90 -17.17
N ARG A 8 11.89 -15.51 -15.90
CA ARG A 8 11.40 -14.19 -15.50
C ARG A 8 12.28 -13.17 -16.24
N ARG A 9 11.67 -12.32 -17.06
CA ARG A 9 12.38 -11.18 -17.64
C ARG A 9 12.87 -10.31 -16.49
N SER A 10 14.14 -9.96 -16.55
CA SER A 10 14.83 -8.94 -15.76
C SER A 10 14.17 -7.58 -15.96
N GLY A 11 13.93 -6.82 -14.87
CA GLY A 11 13.98 -5.36 -14.94
C GLY A 11 12.83 -4.52 -14.38
N GLU A 12 11.78 -5.08 -13.79
CA GLU A 12 10.78 -4.30 -13.05
C GLU A 12 10.53 -4.97 -11.70
N HIS A 13 10.98 -4.35 -10.61
CA HIS A 13 10.31 -4.59 -9.34
C HIS A 13 8.85 -4.17 -9.55
N PRO A 14 7.86 -5.05 -9.31
CA PRO A 14 6.47 -4.61 -9.32
C PRO A 14 6.42 -3.39 -8.39
N LEU A 15 5.93 -2.25 -8.88
CA LEU A 15 5.72 -1.10 -8.02
C LEU A 15 4.77 -1.57 -6.92
N VAL A 16 5.33 -1.83 -5.73
CA VAL A 16 4.53 -2.15 -4.55
C VAL A 16 4.06 -0.79 -4.04
N ILE A 17 2.76 -0.58 -4.18
CA ILE A 17 2.06 0.64 -3.78
C ILE A 17 1.24 0.24 -2.57
N ASP A 18 1.31 1.04 -1.50
CA ASP A 18 0.37 0.94 -0.40
C ASP A 18 -0.75 1.96 -0.60
N TYR A 19 -1.95 1.57 -0.19
CA TYR A 19 -3.10 2.44 -0.09
C TYR A 19 -3.52 2.57 1.38
N ARG A 20 -3.82 3.80 1.80
CA ARG A 20 -4.36 4.10 3.12
C ARG A 20 -5.88 3.99 3.07
N SER A 21 -6.41 2.92 3.65
CA SER A 21 -7.84 2.66 3.70
C SER A 21 -8.57 3.81 4.41
N PRO A 22 -9.73 4.27 3.90
CA PRO A 22 -10.54 5.26 4.59
C PRO A 22 -11.28 4.71 5.81
N GLU A 23 -11.37 3.39 5.96
CA GLU A 23 -12.15 2.75 7.03
C GLU A 23 -11.39 2.73 8.37
N ASP A 24 -10.08 2.48 8.33
CA ASP A 24 -9.25 2.31 9.52
C ASP A 24 -7.96 3.14 9.49
N ASP A 25 -7.70 3.91 8.42
CA ASP A 25 -6.44 4.61 8.15
C ASP A 25 -5.18 3.72 8.13
N GLY A 26 -5.37 2.41 7.97
CA GLY A 26 -4.32 1.43 7.78
C GLY A 26 -3.73 1.45 6.37
N TRP A 27 -2.44 1.19 6.27
CA TRP A 27 -1.72 1.04 5.00
C TRP A 27 -1.72 -0.42 4.55
N TYR A 28 -2.23 -0.66 3.35
CA TYR A 28 -2.32 -1.99 2.76
C TYR A 28 -1.64 -2.04 1.38
N PRO A 29 -0.87 -3.09 1.07
CA PRO A 29 -0.32 -3.28 -0.27
C PRO A 29 -1.46 -3.53 -1.28
N VAL A 30 -1.44 -2.80 -2.40
CA VAL A 30 -2.47 -2.90 -3.44
C VAL A 30 -1.90 -3.14 -4.83
N ARG A 31 -2.74 -3.67 -5.71
CA ARG A 31 -2.53 -3.65 -7.16
C ARG A 31 -3.58 -2.77 -7.82
N LEU A 32 -3.11 -1.91 -8.69
CA LEU A 32 -3.95 -1.00 -9.45
C LEU A 32 -4.16 -1.51 -10.88
N ARG A 33 -5.38 -1.41 -11.38
CA ARG A 33 -5.71 -1.68 -12.79
C ARG A 33 -6.64 -0.61 -13.31
N LEU A 34 -6.20 0.11 -14.34
CA LEU A 34 -7.06 1.02 -15.08
C LEU A 34 -7.75 0.26 -16.24
N SER A 35 -9.06 0.40 -16.36
CA SER A 35 -9.85 -0.14 -17.48
C SER A 35 -10.86 0.91 -17.92
N GLY A 36 -10.64 1.51 -19.09
CA GLY A 36 -11.40 2.69 -19.51
C GLY A 36 -11.19 3.85 -18.53
N GLN A 37 -12.29 4.36 -17.96
CA GLN A 37 -12.26 5.44 -16.95
C GLN A 37 -12.35 4.92 -15.50
N THR A 38 -12.29 3.61 -15.29
CA THR A 38 -12.41 3.00 -13.96
C THR A 38 -11.06 2.48 -13.50
N LEU A 39 -10.59 3.00 -12.37
CA LEU A 39 -9.46 2.47 -11.62
C LEU A 39 -9.98 1.44 -10.62
N THR A 40 -9.50 0.20 -10.74
CA THR A 40 -9.73 -0.86 -9.76
C THR A 40 -8.53 -0.96 -8.83
N LEU A 41 -8.78 -0.88 -7.54
CA LEU A 41 -7.83 -1.12 -6.47
C LEU A 41 -8.10 -2.51 -5.89
N ARG A 42 -7.06 -3.34 -5.82
CA ARG A 42 -7.13 -4.70 -5.29
C ARG A 42 -6.15 -4.85 -4.14
N TYR A 43 -6.67 -5.11 -2.95
CA TYR A 43 -5.86 -5.41 -1.78
C TYR A 43 -5.11 -6.74 -1.95
N VAL A 44 -3.80 -6.74 -1.72
CA VAL A 44 -2.97 -7.94 -1.84
C VAL A 44 -3.21 -8.84 -0.63
N GLY A 45 -3.59 -10.10 -0.88
CA GLY A 45 -3.88 -11.07 0.18
C GLY A 45 -5.35 -11.12 0.60
N PHE A 46 -6.17 -10.19 0.12
CA PHE A 46 -7.61 -10.15 0.39
C PHE A 46 -8.40 -10.70 -0.80
N SER A 47 -9.63 -11.12 -0.52
CA SER A 47 -10.57 -11.56 -1.55
C SER A 47 -10.99 -10.38 -2.44
N SER A 48 -11.60 -10.68 -3.58
CA SER A 48 -12.07 -9.63 -4.50
C SER A 48 -13.26 -8.84 -3.99
N GLU A 49 -13.92 -9.26 -2.90
CA GLU A 49 -15.06 -8.54 -2.31
C GLU A 49 -14.63 -7.22 -1.66
N TYR A 50 -13.36 -7.11 -1.26
CA TYR A 50 -12.75 -5.90 -0.72
C TYR A 50 -12.18 -4.98 -1.80
N ASN A 51 -12.27 -5.32 -3.09
CA ASN A 51 -11.77 -4.43 -4.13
C ASN A 51 -12.56 -3.10 -4.11
N GLU A 52 -11.89 -2.01 -4.45
CA GLU A 52 -12.51 -0.71 -4.63
C GLU A 52 -12.47 -0.27 -6.09
N TRP A 53 -13.51 0.45 -6.53
CA TRP A 53 -13.66 0.95 -7.89
C TRP A 53 -13.88 2.45 -7.90
N PHE A 54 -12.98 3.16 -8.58
CA PHE A 54 -13.03 4.61 -8.70
C PHE A 54 -13.25 4.98 -10.16
N SER A 55 -14.39 5.60 -10.46
CA SER A 55 -14.61 6.22 -11.77
C SER A 55 -13.93 7.59 -11.81
N GLY A 56 -13.30 7.93 -12.94
CA GLY A 56 -12.77 9.27 -13.16
C GLY A 56 -13.85 10.37 -13.06
N THR A 57 -15.12 10.03 -13.27
CA THR A 57 -16.26 10.94 -13.14
C THR A 57 -16.76 11.12 -11.70
N SER A 58 -16.21 10.38 -10.73
CA SER A 58 -16.60 10.47 -9.32
C SER A 58 -15.94 11.65 -8.61
N PHE A 59 -14.84 12.20 -9.13
CA PHE A 59 -14.15 13.36 -8.57
C PHE A 59 -14.78 14.64 -9.12
N ARG A 60 -15.65 15.29 -8.35
CA ARG A 60 -16.47 16.43 -8.79
C ARG A 60 -16.06 17.74 -8.16
N ALA A 61 -15.51 17.69 -6.94
CA ALA A 61 -15.05 18.88 -6.24
C ALA A 61 -13.53 19.07 -6.39
N SER A 62 -13.10 20.34 -6.37
CA SER A 62 -11.68 20.68 -6.31
C SER A 62 -11.04 20.08 -5.05
N GLY A 63 -9.92 19.37 -5.18
CA GLY A 63 -9.22 18.79 -4.05
C GLY A 63 -9.52 17.31 -3.78
N GLU A 64 -10.61 16.75 -4.33
CA GLU A 64 -10.97 15.34 -4.12
C GLU A 64 -9.94 14.39 -4.74
N LEU A 65 -9.47 14.71 -5.94
CA LEU A 65 -8.45 13.93 -6.62
C LEU A 65 -7.12 13.99 -5.86
N GLU A 66 -6.74 15.16 -5.35
CA GLU A 66 -5.54 15.34 -4.55
C GLU A 66 -5.64 14.60 -3.20
N ALA A 67 -6.81 14.61 -2.56
CA ALA A 67 -7.07 13.83 -1.35
C ALA A 67 -6.97 12.33 -1.61
N PHE A 68 -7.52 11.86 -2.74
CA PHE A 68 -7.40 10.48 -3.18
C PHE A 68 -5.94 10.10 -3.44
N GLN A 69 -5.17 10.93 -4.16
CA GLN A 69 -3.75 10.70 -4.42
C GLN A 69 -2.92 10.60 -3.13
N ARG A 70 -3.23 11.41 -2.10
CA ARG A 70 -2.55 11.35 -0.79
C ARG A 70 -2.76 10.05 -0.02
N ARG A 71 -3.72 9.21 -0.42
CA ARG A 71 -3.90 7.87 0.13
C ARG A 71 -2.99 6.83 -0.50
N PHE A 72 -2.20 7.18 -1.51
CA PHE A 72 -1.22 6.26 -2.10
C PHE A 72 0.20 6.62 -1.68
N ARG A 73 1.01 5.61 -1.40
CA ARG A 73 2.45 5.76 -1.23
C ARG A 73 3.19 4.60 -1.87
N ARG A 74 4.50 4.77 -2.10
CA ARG A 74 5.38 3.63 -2.35
C ARG A 74 5.47 2.79 -1.08
N THR A 75 5.40 1.47 -1.20
CA THR A 75 5.51 0.59 -0.04
C THR A 75 6.81 0.85 0.71
N THR A 76 6.68 0.95 2.04
CA THR A 76 7.80 1.24 2.93
C THR A 76 8.74 0.04 3.02
N VAL A 77 10.04 0.31 3.09
CA VAL A 77 11.07 -0.72 3.25
C VAL A 77 11.27 -0.98 4.74
N GLN A 78 11.30 -2.26 5.13
CA GLN A 78 11.59 -2.65 6.50
C GLN A 78 13.06 -2.32 6.84
N LEU A 79 13.25 -1.58 7.92
CA LEU A 79 14.57 -1.35 8.50
C LEU A 79 15.15 -2.66 9.02
N GLN A 80 16.40 -2.91 8.68
CA GLN A 80 17.16 -4.06 9.18
C GLN A 80 17.78 -3.73 10.55
N ASP A 81 18.18 -4.76 11.30
CA ASP A 81 18.79 -4.61 12.63
C ASP A 81 19.99 -3.65 12.63
N GLY A 82 20.85 -3.73 11.62
CA GLY A 82 22.01 -2.83 11.47
C GLY A 82 21.64 -1.36 11.16
N GLN A 83 20.39 -1.10 10.78
CA GLN A 83 19.85 0.23 10.49
C GLN A 83 19.05 0.80 11.67
N CYS A 84 18.93 0.09 12.80
CA CYS A 84 18.13 0.53 13.94
C CYS A 84 18.56 1.91 14.48
N ARG A 85 19.85 2.23 14.38
CA ARG A 85 20.42 3.53 14.80
C ARG A 85 19.97 4.71 13.95
N GLN A 86 19.34 4.47 12.79
CA GLN A 86 18.78 5.51 11.94
C GLN A 86 17.42 6.01 12.46
N VAL A 87 16.78 5.26 13.34
CA VAL A 87 15.51 5.65 13.96
C VAL A 87 15.81 6.64 15.09
N ALA A 88 15.19 7.82 15.01
CA ALA A 88 15.32 8.88 16.00
C ALA A 88 13.96 9.30 16.54
N GLU A 89 13.97 9.87 17.75
CA GLU A 89 12.78 10.49 18.34
C GLU A 89 12.23 11.59 17.41
N GLY A 90 10.90 11.63 17.25
CA GLY A 90 10.22 12.53 16.32
C GLY A 90 10.16 12.05 14.86
N MET A 91 10.84 10.96 14.50
CA MET A 91 10.76 10.37 13.16
C MET A 91 9.39 9.72 12.95
N THR A 92 8.77 9.98 11.78
CA THR A 92 7.60 9.22 11.33
C THR A 92 8.04 7.90 10.71
N VAL A 93 7.44 6.81 11.17
CA VAL A 93 7.70 5.45 10.69
C VAL A 93 6.39 4.75 10.32
N SER A 94 6.48 3.72 9.48
CA SER A 94 5.37 2.78 9.28
C SER A 94 5.45 1.71 10.35
N ALA A 95 4.62 1.83 11.38
CA ALA A 95 4.61 0.93 12.52
C ALA A 95 3.61 -0.20 12.31
N LEU A 96 4.04 -1.42 12.64
CA LEU A 96 3.16 -2.57 12.71
C LEU A 96 2.32 -2.48 13.98
N HIS A 97 1.01 -2.60 13.84
CA HIS A 97 0.08 -2.80 14.93
C HIS A 97 -0.62 -4.15 14.75
N ARG A 98 -0.68 -4.92 15.84
CA ARG A 98 -1.44 -6.17 15.89
C ARG A 98 -2.66 -5.96 16.77
N ASN A 99 -3.85 -6.17 16.22
CA ASN A 99 -5.09 -6.04 16.98
C ASN A 99 -5.29 -7.26 17.91
N SER A 100 -6.35 -7.25 18.73
CA SER A 100 -6.69 -8.35 19.64
C SER A 100 -7.04 -9.66 18.93
N GLU A 101 -7.45 -9.59 17.67
CA GLU A 101 -7.81 -10.74 16.84
C GLU A 101 -6.60 -11.36 16.14
N GLY A 102 -5.45 -10.68 16.21
CA GLY A 102 -4.19 -11.12 15.63
C GLY A 102 -3.94 -10.59 14.22
N ASP A 103 -4.83 -9.78 13.66
CA ASP A 103 -4.61 -9.12 12.37
C ASP A 103 -3.50 -8.08 12.49
N VAL A 104 -2.79 -7.89 11.37
CA VAL A 104 -1.62 -7.04 11.28
C VAL A 104 -1.90 -5.91 10.30
N THR A 105 -1.85 -4.68 10.81
CA THR A 105 -2.05 -3.46 10.01
C THR A 105 -0.89 -2.50 10.25
N PHE A 106 -0.55 -1.71 9.23
CA PHE A 106 0.53 -0.73 9.30
C PHE A 106 -0.01 0.69 9.39
N TYR A 107 0.53 1.50 10.29
CA TYR A 107 0.10 2.88 10.52
C TYR A 107 1.29 3.84 10.47
N ASP A 108 1.03 5.09 10.11
CA ASP A 108 2.01 6.15 10.34
C ASP A 108 2.09 6.44 11.85
N ALA A 109 3.27 6.33 12.43
CA ALA A 109 3.51 6.57 13.84
C ALA A 109 4.73 7.46 14.05
N VAL A 110 4.75 8.21 15.15
CA VAL A 110 5.90 9.04 15.53
C VAL A 110 6.65 8.36 16.67
N VAL A 111 7.97 8.21 16.50
CA VAL A 111 8.84 7.63 17.53
C VAL A 111 8.89 8.56 18.75
N LYS A 112 8.59 8.03 19.94
CA LYS A 112 8.67 8.72 21.23
C LYS A 112 9.53 7.90 22.20
N LYS A 113 10.12 8.57 23.17
CA LYS A 113 10.81 7.96 24.31
C LYS A 113 9.87 7.74 25.48
#